data_AF-A0AAU7HJU1-F1
#
_entry.id   AF-A0AAU7HJU1-F1
#
_cell.length_a   1.000
_cell.length_b   1.000
_cell.length_c   1.000
_cell.angle_alpha   90.00
_cell.angle_beta   90.00
_cell.angle_gamma   90.00
#
_symmetry.space_group_name_H-M   'P 1'
#
loop_
_entity.id
_entity.type
_entity.pdbx_description
1 polymer ?
#
loop_
_entity_poly.entity_id
_entity_poly.type
_entity_poly.pdbx_seq_one_letter_code
_entity_poly.pdbx_strand_id
1 'polypeptide(L)' 'MLLVSHANALRALTMFIEQIDENKVPDLHVLTGIPVLYEMNEKRAITARYSLE' A
#
# COMPACT_ATOMS: atom_id res chain seq x y z
N MET A 1 -0.22 -10.17 8.14
CA MET A 1 -0.53 -10.80 6.83
C MET A 1 0.56 -10.37 5.85
N LEU A 2 1.09 -11.29 5.03
CA LEU A 2 2.04 -10.97 3.97
C LEU A 2 1.33 -11.11 2.62
N LEU A 3 1.45 -10.11 1.75
CA LEU A 3 0.95 -10.14 0.38
C LEU A 3 2.13 -9.99 -0.58
N VAL A 4 2.31 -10.95 -1.48
CA VAL A 4 3.29 -10.89 -2.57
C VAL A 4 2.54 -10.87 -3.88
N SER A 5 2.73 -9.80 -4.66
CA SER A 5 2.03 -9.60 -5.93
C SER A 5 2.81 -8.68 -6.86
N HIS A 6 2.24 -8.38 -8.02
CA HIS A 6 2.82 -7.46 -8.99
C HIS A 6 2.48 -6.00 -8.65
N ALA A 7 3.26 -5.07 -9.21
CA ALA A 7 3.13 -3.63 -8.95
C ALA A 7 1.71 -3.07 -9.20
N ASN A 8 1.00 -3.52 -10.24
CA ASN A 8 -0.37 -3.06 -10.52
C ASN A 8 -1.36 -3.42 -9.41
N ALA A 9 -1.29 -4.66 -8.90
CA ALA A 9 -2.17 -5.12 -7.83
C ALA A 9 -1.85 -4.41 -6.51
N LEU A 10 -0.56 -4.21 -6.22
CA LEU A 10 -0.13 -3.46 -5.04
C LEU A 10 -0.52 -1.98 -5.11
N ARG A 11 -0.48 -1.35 -6.30
CA ARG A 11 -1.01 0.01 -6.51
C ARG A 11 -2.51 0.08 -6.24
N ALA A 12 -3.29 -0.85 -6.79
CA ALA A 12 -4.73 -0.89 -6.57
C ALA A 12 -5.07 -1.06 -5.08
N LEU A 13 -4.33 -1.92 -4.38
CA LEU A 13 -4.49 -2.10 -2.94
C LEU A 13 -4.10 -0.84 -2.15
N THR A 14 -2.97 -0.22 -2.50
CA THR A 14 -2.50 1.03 -1.88
C THR A 14 -3.53 2.14 -2.07
N MET A 15 -4.06 2.29 -3.29
CA MET A 15 -5.13 3.24 -3.61
C MET A 15 -6.35 3.05 -2.70
N PHE A 16 -6.82 1.80 -2.57
CA PHE A 16 -7.98 1.47 -1.73
C PHE A 16 -7.73 1.75 -0.25
N ILE A 17 -6.57 1.33 0.27
CA ILE A 17 -6.23 1.42 1.69
C ILE A 17 -5.95 2.87 2.11
N GLU A 18 -5.27 3.64 1.28
CA GLU A 18 -4.89 5.03 1.56
C GLU A 18 -5.91 6.05 1.03
N GLN A 19 -7.01 5.59 0.42
CA GLN A 19 -8.04 6.43 -0.22
C GLN A 19 -7.44 7.45 -1.20
N ILE A 20 -6.47 7.02 -2.00
CA ILE A 20 -5.84 7.85 -3.02
C ILE A 20 -6.81 8.02 -4.20
N ASP A 21 -6.89 9.24 -4.71
CA ASP A 21 -7.67 9.55 -5.91
C ASP A 21 -7.17 8.72 -7.12
N GLU A 22 -8.11 8.15 -7.87
CA GLU A 22 -7.79 7.29 -9.03
C GLU A 22 -6.88 7.98 -10.06
N ASN A 23 -7.01 9.30 -10.21
CA ASN A 23 -6.21 10.09 -11.14
C ASN A 23 -4.74 10.19 -10.72
N LYS A 24 -4.42 9.89 -9.45
CA LYS A 24 -3.05 9.87 -8.91
C LYS A 24 -2.42 8.48 -8.91
N VAL A 25 -3.18 7.43 -9.24
CA VAL A 25 -2.66 6.06 -9.35
C VAL A 25 -1.55 5.88 -10.39
N PRO A 26 -1.57 6.59 -11.55
CA PRO A 26 -0.46 6.54 -12.49
C PRO A 26 0.88 6.99 -11.89
N ASP A 27 0.85 7.88 -10.90
CA ASP A 27 2.03 8.46 -10.26
C ASP A 27 2.53 7.62 -9.05
N LEU A 28 1.79 6.58 -8.65
CA LEU A 28 2.16 5.71 -7.54
C LEU A 28 3.29 4.75 -7.95
N HIS A 29 4.45 4.90 -7.33
CA HIS A 29 5.58 4.00 -7.51
C HIS A 29 5.61 2.92 -6.42
N VAL A 30 5.60 1.64 -6.83
CA VAL A 30 5.81 0.49 -5.95
C VAL A 30 7.23 -0.01 -6.18
N LEU A 31 8.09 0.18 -5.18
CA LEU A 31 9.47 -0.28 -5.22
C LEU A 31 9.52 -1.81 -5.16
N THR A 32 10.36 -2.42 -6.00
CA THR A 32 10.58 -3.87 -5.98
C THR A 32 11.55 -4.26 -4.88
N GLY A 33 11.28 -5.35 -4.18
CA GLY A 33 12.20 -5.90 -3.17
C GLY A 33 12.23 -5.15 -1.84
N ILE A 34 11.42 -4.09 -1.68
CA ILE A 34 11.28 -3.35 -0.42
C ILE A 34 9.89 -3.62 0.15
N PRO A 35 9.77 -4.31 1.29
CA PRO A 35 8.48 -4.52 1.94
C PRO A 35 7.89 -3.22 2.47
N VAL A 36 6.57 -3.07 2.33
CA VAL A 36 5.79 -1.98 2.95
C VAL A 36 4.92 -2.57 4.04
N LEU A 37 5.04 -2.05 5.27
CA LEU A 37 4.26 -2.44 6.43
C LEU A 37 3.12 -1.42 6.64
N TYR A 38 1.90 -1.94 6.75
CA TYR A 38 0.73 -1.17 7.18
C TYR A 38 0.29 -1.63 8.57
N GLU A 39 0.22 -0.69 9.51
CA GLU A 39 -0.39 -0.92 10.81
C GLU A 39 -1.87 -0.60 10.77
N MET A 40 -2.66 -1.42 11.46
CA MET A 40 -4.10 -1.34 11.45
C MET A 40 -4.62 -1.48 12.88
N ASN A 41 -5.56 -0.62 13.28
CA ASN A 41 -6.21 -0.71 14.59
C ASN A 41 -7.39 -1.70 14.59
N GLU A 42 -8.02 -1.88 15.75
CA GLU A 42 -9.17 -2.79 15.93
C GLU A 42 -10.37 -2.45 15.03
N LYS A 43 -10.50 -1.20 14.57
CA LYS A 43 -11.55 -0.75 13.65
C LYS A 43 -11.19 -0.95 12.18
N ARG A 44 -10.07 -1.60 11.89
CA ARG A 44 -9.49 -1.79 10.55
C ARG A 44 -9.05 -0.50 9.86
N ALA A 45 -8.87 0.58 10.61
CA ALA A 45 -8.30 1.80 10.07
C ALA A 45 -6.77 1.71 10.10
N ILE A 46 -6.14 2.18 9.03
CA ILE A 46 -4.68 2.27 8.96
C ILE A 46 -4.19 3.37 9.89
N THR A 47 -3.20 3.04 10.72
CA THR A 47 -2.61 3.97 11.70
C THR A 47 -1.22 4.42 11.32
N ALA A 48 -0.48 3.60 10.57
CA ALA A 48 0.87 3.94 10.12
C ALA A 48 1.28 3.13 8.88
N ARG A 49 2.28 3.66 8.17
CA ARG A 49 2.92 3.06 6.99
C ARG A 49 4.43 3.17 7.13
N TYR A 50 5.15 2.07 6.91
CA TYR A 50 6.61 2.03 6.96
C TYR A 50 7.17 1.31 5.74
N SER A 51 8.29 1.81 5.21
CA SER A 51 9.15 1.03 4.32
C SER A 51 10.18 0.29 5.19
N LEU A 52 10.35 -1.00 4.95
CA LEU A 52 11.34 -1.82 5.66
C LEU A 52 12.62 -1.87 4.81
N GLU A 53 13.51 -0.89 5.03
CA GLU A 53 14.88 -0.86 4.49
C GLU A 53 15.88 -1.55 5.42
#